data_AF-G5QB19-F1
#
_entry.id   AF-G5QB19-F1
#
_cell.length_a   1.000
_cell.length_b   1.000
_cell.length_c   1.000
_cell.angle_alpha   90.00
_cell.angle_beta   90.00
_cell.angle_gamma   90.00
#
_symmetry.space_group_name_H-M   'P 1'
#
loop_
_entity.id
_entity.type
_entity.pdbx_description
1 polymer ?
#
loop_
_entity_poly.entity_id
_entity_poly.type
_entity_poly.pdbx_seq_one_letter_code
_entity_poly.pdbx_strand_id
1 'polypeptide(L)'
;YIDLAKRAAAAGSHIMLGAQNVDLNLSGAFTGETSAEMLKDIGAQYIIIGHSERRTYHKESDELIAKKFAVLKEQGLTPVLCIGETEAENEAGKTEEVCARQIDAVLKTQGAAAFEGAVIAYEPVWAIGTGKSATPAQAQAVHKFIRDHIAKADAKIAEQVIIQYGGSVNASNAAELFAQPDIDGALVGGASLKADAFAVIVKAAEAAKQA
;
A
#
# COMPACT_ATOMS: atom_id res chain seq x y z
N TYR A 1 0.51 15.35 -14.55
CA TYR A 1 0.96 14.08 -15.16
C TYR A 1 -0.13 13.02 -15.24
N ILE A 2 -1.08 12.95 -14.29
CA ILE A 2 -2.11 11.89 -14.30
C ILE A 2 -3.00 11.92 -15.55
N ASP A 3 -3.39 13.09 -16.05
CA ASP A 3 -4.13 13.18 -17.33
C ASP A 3 -3.33 12.63 -18.54
N LEU A 4 -2.01 12.88 -18.58
CA LEU A 4 -1.15 12.29 -19.61
C LEU A 4 -1.05 10.77 -19.44
N ALA A 5 -0.95 10.28 -18.20
CA ALA A 5 -0.95 8.86 -17.90
C ALA A 5 -2.28 8.20 -18.28
N LYS A 6 -3.42 8.88 -18.07
CA LYS A 6 -4.75 8.44 -18.51
C LYS A 6 -4.78 8.28 -20.02
N ARG A 7 -4.31 9.28 -20.75
CA ARG A 7 -4.25 9.22 -22.22
C ARG A 7 -3.33 8.10 -22.72
N ALA A 8 -2.22 7.84 -22.04
CA ALA A 8 -1.31 6.75 -22.38
C ALA A 8 -1.89 5.35 -22.04
N ALA A 9 -2.56 5.20 -20.90
CA ALA A 9 -3.16 3.94 -20.45
C ALA A 9 -4.48 3.59 -21.17
N ALA A 10 -5.23 4.61 -21.61
CA ALA A 10 -6.54 4.49 -22.25
C ALA A 10 -6.52 3.80 -23.64
N ALA A 11 -5.36 3.53 -24.21
CA ALA A 11 -5.20 2.81 -25.47
C ALA A 11 -5.32 1.27 -25.29
N GLY A 12 -6.44 0.80 -24.74
CA GLY A 12 -6.76 -0.64 -24.69
C GLY A 12 -5.92 -1.50 -23.73
N SER A 13 -5.24 -0.88 -22.77
CA SER A 13 -4.47 -1.61 -21.74
C SER A 13 -5.32 -1.89 -20.49
N HIS A 14 -4.86 -2.83 -19.66
CA HIS A 14 -5.43 -3.10 -18.32
C HIS A 14 -4.68 -2.35 -17.20
N ILE A 15 -3.90 -1.31 -17.54
CA ILE A 15 -3.15 -0.53 -16.56
C ILE A 15 -4.11 0.42 -15.84
N MET A 16 -4.21 0.27 -14.53
CA MET A 16 -4.97 1.17 -13.67
C MET A 16 -4.09 2.31 -13.15
N LEU A 17 -4.70 3.47 -12.90
CA LEU A 17 -4.00 4.65 -12.40
C LEU A 17 -4.14 4.81 -10.90
N GLY A 18 -3.20 5.55 -10.34
CA GLY A 18 -3.18 5.92 -8.93
C GLY A 18 -2.54 7.27 -8.69
N ALA A 19 -2.52 7.68 -7.42
CA ALA A 19 -1.80 8.87 -6.95
C ALA A 19 -0.98 8.55 -5.69
N GLN A 20 0.01 9.39 -5.42
CA GLN A 20 1.00 9.17 -4.35
C GLN A 20 0.60 9.77 -2.99
N ASN A 21 -0.46 10.59 -2.97
CA ASN A 21 -1.02 11.22 -1.76
C ASN A 21 -2.41 11.80 -2.10
N VAL A 22 -3.17 12.13 -1.05
CA VAL A 22 -4.40 12.92 -1.08
C VAL A 22 -4.49 13.76 0.17
N ASP A 23 -5.17 14.90 0.16
CA ASP A 23 -5.45 15.72 1.33
C ASP A 23 -6.93 15.60 1.75
N LEU A 24 -7.30 16.26 2.84
CA LEU A 24 -8.60 16.00 3.49
C LEU A 24 -9.77 16.72 2.80
N ASN A 25 -9.50 17.84 2.15
CA ASN A 25 -10.54 18.72 1.64
C ASN A 25 -10.87 18.40 0.17
N LEU A 26 -12.16 18.28 -0.14
CA LEU A 26 -12.61 18.03 -1.51
C LEU A 26 -12.61 19.31 -2.37
N SER A 27 -12.91 20.45 -1.75
CA SER A 27 -12.91 21.78 -2.37
C SER A 27 -12.72 22.86 -1.31
N GLY A 28 -12.41 24.09 -1.74
CA GLY A 28 -12.30 25.26 -0.87
C GLY A 28 -10.95 25.97 -0.97
N ALA A 29 -10.68 26.85 -0.01
CA ALA A 29 -9.48 27.69 0.02
C ALA A 29 -8.25 26.95 0.59
N PHE A 30 -7.83 25.89 -0.10
CA PHE A 30 -6.74 24.99 0.32
C PHE A 30 -5.65 24.94 -0.75
N THR A 31 -4.94 26.06 -0.93
CA THR A 31 -3.92 26.20 -1.98
C THR A 31 -2.85 25.11 -1.88
N GLY A 32 -2.71 24.31 -2.94
CA GLY A 32 -1.68 23.27 -3.05
C GLY A 32 -2.11 21.89 -2.56
N GLU A 33 -3.30 21.74 -1.98
CA GLU A 33 -3.84 20.44 -1.58
C GLU A 33 -4.38 19.64 -2.77
N THR A 34 -4.36 18.31 -2.63
CA THR A 34 -4.89 17.36 -3.61
C THR A 34 -6.22 16.79 -3.15
N SER A 35 -7.30 17.13 -3.85
CA SER A 35 -8.65 16.61 -3.55
C SER A 35 -8.86 15.19 -4.07
N ALA A 36 -9.51 14.34 -3.25
CA ALA A 36 -9.93 13.00 -3.66
C ALA A 36 -10.94 13.02 -4.82
N GLU A 37 -11.84 14.01 -4.87
CA GLU A 37 -12.79 14.17 -5.98
C GLU A 37 -12.06 14.47 -7.29
N MET A 38 -11.04 15.31 -7.26
CA MET A 38 -10.20 15.60 -8.43
C MET A 38 -9.45 14.35 -8.91
N LEU A 39 -8.92 13.53 -7.99
CA LEU A 39 -8.24 12.27 -8.34
C LEU A 39 -9.19 11.27 -9.00
N LYS A 40 -10.44 11.18 -8.52
CA LYS A 40 -11.47 10.34 -9.12
C LYS A 40 -11.84 10.79 -10.52
N ASP A 41 -12.03 12.10 -10.72
CA ASP A 41 -12.40 12.68 -12.03
C ASP A 41 -11.36 12.36 -13.12
N ILE A 42 -10.07 12.46 -12.76
CA ILE A 42 -8.97 12.12 -13.67
C ILE A 42 -8.73 10.60 -13.80
N GLY A 43 -9.55 9.77 -13.16
CA GLY A 43 -9.55 8.31 -13.31
C GLY A 43 -8.50 7.56 -12.48
N ALA A 44 -7.94 8.17 -11.44
CA ALA A 44 -7.14 7.43 -10.48
C ALA A 44 -8.04 6.54 -9.61
N GLN A 45 -7.63 5.30 -9.36
CA GLN A 45 -8.36 4.33 -8.55
C GLN A 45 -7.60 4.02 -7.24
N TYR A 46 -6.28 3.84 -7.30
CA TYR A 46 -5.46 3.42 -6.16
C TYR A 46 -4.65 4.58 -5.60
N ILE A 47 -4.90 4.98 -4.36
CA ILE A 47 -4.25 6.15 -3.78
C ILE A 47 -3.36 5.74 -2.61
N ILE A 48 -2.05 5.95 -2.76
CA ILE A 48 -1.06 5.70 -1.71
C ILE A 48 -1.23 6.75 -0.61
N ILE A 49 -1.30 6.28 0.63
CA ILE A 49 -1.34 7.13 1.82
C ILE A 49 -0.45 6.53 2.92
N GLY A 50 0.16 7.39 3.73
CA GLY A 50 1.02 6.94 4.82
C GLY A 50 2.31 6.27 4.38
N HIS A 51 2.78 6.53 3.15
CA HIS A 51 4.09 6.07 2.71
C HIS A 51 5.17 6.52 3.71
N SER A 52 6.16 5.67 3.96
CA SER A 52 7.25 5.93 4.92
C SER A 52 7.92 7.32 4.74
N GLU A 53 8.11 7.77 3.50
CA GLU A 53 8.65 9.10 3.18
C GLU A 53 7.72 10.23 3.64
N ARG A 54 6.40 10.07 3.54
CA ARG A 54 5.43 11.07 4.01
C ARG A 54 5.34 11.10 5.53
N ARG A 55 5.35 9.94 6.17
CA ARG A 55 5.46 9.84 7.64
C ARG A 55 6.73 10.52 8.16
N THR A 56 7.85 10.31 7.48
CA THR A 56 9.17 10.79 7.94
C THR A 56 9.43 12.25 7.59
N TYR A 57 9.29 12.63 6.32
CA TYR A 57 9.66 13.96 5.83
C TYR A 57 8.53 14.99 5.99
N HIS A 58 7.29 14.54 5.86
CA HIS A 58 6.10 15.41 5.97
C HIS A 58 5.39 15.29 7.33
N LYS A 59 5.90 14.45 8.24
CA LYS A 59 5.39 14.27 9.60
C LYS A 59 3.91 13.89 9.64
N GLU A 60 3.45 13.12 8.65
CA GLU A 60 2.07 12.63 8.63
C GLU A 60 1.86 11.60 9.74
N SER A 61 0.94 11.89 10.66
CA SER A 61 0.61 11.02 11.79
C SER A 61 -0.39 9.93 11.39
N ASP A 62 -0.50 8.89 12.23
CA ASP A 62 -1.48 7.81 12.04
C ASP A 62 -2.91 8.36 11.95
N GLU A 63 -3.25 9.36 12.77
CA GLU A 63 -4.57 9.98 12.79
C GLU A 63 -4.86 10.77 11.50
N LEU A 64 -3.86 11.48 10.96
CA LEU A 64 -4.01 12.18 9.68
C LEU A 64 -4.21 11.18 8.53
N ILE A 65 -3.43 10.11 8.52
CA ILE A 65 -3.49 9.07 7.50
C ILE A 65 -4.84 8.33 7.58
N ALA A 66 -5.34 8.05 8.78
CA ALA A 66 -6.68 7.48 8.95
C ALA A 66 -7.79 8.38 8.41
N LYS A 67 -7.67 9.71 8.54
CA LYS A 67 -8.61 10.66 7.92
C LYS A 67 -8.50 10.66 6.39
N LYS A 68 -7.29 10.59 5.84
CA LYS A 68 -7.09 10.44 4.37
C LYS A 68 -7.74 9.14 3.87
N PHE A 69 -7.57 8.04 4.62
CA PHE A 69 -8.23 6.76 4.34
C PHE A 69 -9.76 6.92 4.27
N ALA A 70 -10.37 7.58 5.25
CA ALA A 70 -11.81 7.82 5.30
C ALA A 70 -12.30 8.61 4.08
N VAL A 71 -11.64 9.73 3.74
CA VAL A 71 -12.00 10.56 2.58
C VAL A 71 -11.94 9.75 1.28
N LEU A 72 -10.93 8.90 1.11
CA LEU A 72 -10.81 8.04 -0.07
C LEU A 72 -11.97 7.04 -0.16
N LYS A 73 -12.31 6.39 0.97
CA LYS A 73 -13.43 5.45 1.03
C LYS A 73 -14.76 6.11 0.71
N GLU A 74 -15.02 7.31 1.24
CA GLU A 74 -16.22 8.09 0.93
C GLU A 74 -16.32 8.46 -0.55
N GLN A 75 -15.18 8.71 -1.21
CA GLN A 75 -15.15 8.99 -2.65
C GLN A 75 -15.19 7.73 -3.54
N GLY A 76 -15.17 6.53 -2.96
CA GLY A 76 -15.13 5.27 -3.71
C GLY A 76 -13.78 4.98 -4.37
N LEU A 77 -12.72 5.58 -3.85
CA LEU A 77 -11.33 5.28 -4.23
C LEU A 77 -10.79 4.14 -3.36
N THR A 78 -9.76 3.46 -3.84
CA THR A 78 -9.07 2.38 -3.14
C THR A 78 -7.85 2.94 -2.41
N PRO A 79 -7.86 3.02 -1.06
CA PRO A 79 -6.66 3.38 -0.32
C PRO A 79 -5.62 2.27 -0.44
N VAL A 80 -4.36 2.65 -0.67
CA VAL A 80 -3.18 1.81 -0.48
C VAL A 80 -2.49 2.34 0.78
N LEU A 81 -2.84 1.74 1.92
CA LEU A 81 -2.34 2.14 3.23
C LEU A 81 -0.95 1.56 3.46
N CYS A 82 0.06 2.42 3.45
CA CYS A 82 1.42 2.03 3.78
C CYS A 82 1.64 1.99 5.31
N ILE A 83 2.21 0.88 5.77
CA ILE A 83 2.57 0.61 7.16
C ILE A 83 3.96 -0.03 7.21
N GLY A 84 4.61 0.04 8.37
CA GLY A 84 5.90 -0.58 8.58
C GLY A 84 6.70 0.12 9.67
N GLU A 85 7.72 -0.58 10.12
CA GLU A 85 8.61 -0.22 11.21
C GLU A 85 9.97 0.28 10.69
N THR A 86 10.60 1.13 11.50
CA THR A 86 11.98 1.59 11.30
C THR A 86 13.01 0.53 11.67
N GLU A 87 14.27 0.73 11.27
CA GLU A 87 15.39 -0.17 11.64
C GLU A 87 15.49 -0.33 13.17
N ALA A 88 15.41 0.77 13.92
CA ALA A 88 15.47 0.75 15.38
C ALA A 88 14.27 0.02 16.03
N GLU A 89 13.08 0.14 15.46
CA GLU A 89 11.89 -0.58 15.95
C GLU A 89 11.99 -2.08 15.63
N ASN A 90 12.49 -2.45 14.45
CA ASN A 90 12.75 -3.83 14.08
C ASN A 90 13.80 -4.48 15.01
N GLU A 91 14.94 -3.80 15.22
CA GLU A 91 15.99 -4.27 16.14
C GLU A 91 15.50 -4.41 17.59
N ALA A 92 14.54 -3.57 18.00
CA ALA A 92 13.89 -3.64 19.30
C ALA A 92 12.76 -4.68 19.38
N GLY A 93 12.48 -5.43 18.31
CA GLY A 93 11.42 -6.44 18.27
C GLY A 93 10.00 -5.86 18.29
N LYS A 94 9.81 -4.64 17.78
CA LYS A 94 8.54 -3.89 17.84
C LYS A 94 7.72 -3.91 16.55
N THR A 95 8.10 -4.70 15.55
CA THR A 95 7.42 -4.76 14.24
C THR A 95 5.90 -4.93 14.36
N GLU A 96 5.46 -5.90 15.17
CA GLU A 96 4.03 -6.16 15.39
C GLU A 96 3.32 -4.99 16.10
N GLU A 97 3.95 -4.41 17.13
CA GLU A 97 3.40 -3.25 17.86
C GLU A 97 3.18 -2.05 16.92
N VAL A 98 4.17 -1.75 16.07
CA VAL A 98 4.12 -0.64 15.12
C VAL A 98 3.05 -0.88 14.05
N CYS A 99 3.05 -2.06 13.43
CA CYS A 99 2.07 -2.40 12.40
C CYS A 99 0.64 -2.39 12.96
N ALA A 100 0.42 -2.98 14.14
CA ALA A 100 -0.89 -2.96 14.80
C ALA A 100 -1.35 -1.53 15.09
N ARG A 101 -0.49 -0.67 15.66
CA ARG A 101 -0.83 0.73 15.93
C ARG A 101 -1.25 1.49 14.67
N GLN A 102 -0.50 1.31 13.57
CA GLN A 102 -0.78 1.99 12.30
C GLN A 102 -2.09 1.50 11.66
N ILE A 103 -2.39 0.19 11.73
CA ILE A 103 -3.67 -0.39 11.27
C ILE A 103 -4.82 0.07 12.18
N ASP A 104 -4.60 0.08 13.49
CA ASP A 104 -5.58 0.42 14.51
C ASP A 104 -6.09 1.85 14.39
N ALA A 105 -5.29 2.77 13.86
CA ALA A 105 -5.72 4.14 13.59
C ALA A 105 -6.94 4.19 12.66
N VAL A 106 -7.03 3.27 11.70
CA VAL A 106 -8.21 3.07 10.84
C VAL A 106 -9.18 2.11 11.50
N LEU A 107 -8.72 0.92 11.92
CA LEU A 107 -9.57 -0.17 12.38
C LEU A 107 -10.43 0.22 13.60
N LYS A 108 -9.86 0.93 14.57
CA LYS A 108 -10.58 1.34 15.80
C LYS A 108 -11.48 2.55 15.59
N THR A 109 -11.22 3.38 14.58
CA THR A 109 -11.99 4.62 14.33
C THR A 109 -13.08 4.45 13.27
N GLN A 110 -12.89 3.53 12.32
CA GLN A 110 -13.76 3.32 11.16
C GLN A 110 -14.31 1.89 11.07
N GLY A 111 -13.82 0.97 11.89
CA GLY A 111 -14.24 -0.43 11.91
C GLY A 111 -13.60 -1.29 10.81
N ALA A 112 -13.77 -2.61 10.90
CA ALA A 112 -13.19 -3.56 9.94
C ALA A 112 -13.71 -3.33 8.51
N ALA A 113 -14.99 -2.97 8.35
CA ALA A 113 -15.60 -2.71 7.04
C ALA A 113 -14.88 -1.62 6.22
N ALA A 114 -14.12 -0.72 6.87
CA ALA A 114 -13.30 0.27 6.16
C ALA A 114 -12.27 -0.40 5.22
N PHE A 115 -11.78 -1.59 5.58
CA PHE A 115 -10.81 -2.34 4.79
C PHE A 115 -11.41 -3.15 3.65
N GLU A 116 -12.75 -3.21 3.52
CA GLU A 116 -13.38 -3.82 2.35
C GLU A 116 -12.94 -3.11 1.06
N GLY A 117 -12.34 -3.85 0.12
CA GLY A 117 -11.80 -3.28 -1.12
C GLY A 117 -10.65 -2.29 -0.92
N ALA A 118 -9.96 -2.31 0.23
CA ALA A 118 -8.74 -1.55 0.47
C ALA A 118 -7.48 -2.42 0.26
N VAL A 119 -6.33 -1.76 0.17
CA VAL A 119 -5.01 -2.39 0.06
C VAL A 119 -4.15 -1.94 1.23
N ILE A 120 -3.37 -2.85 1.79
CA ILE A 120 -2.29 -2.53 2.73
C ILE A 120 -0.96 -2.82 2.02
N ALA A 121 -0.01 -1.91 2.13
CA ALA A 121 1.37 -2.13 1.69
C ALA A 121 2.28 -2.17 2.93
N TYR A 122 2.86 -3.34 3.22
CA TYR A 122 3.85 -3.48 4.29
C TYR A 122 5.23 -3.10 3.77
N GLU A 123 5.77 -2.00 4.29
CA GLU A 123 7.04 -1.40 3.92
C GLU A 123 8.05 -1.51 5.09
N PRO A 124 8.87 -2.56 5.18
CA PRO A 124 9.97 -2.57 6.14
C PRO A 124 10.90 -1.40 5.81
N VAL A 125 10.86 -0.32 6.59
CA VAL A 125 11.49 0.97 6.22
C VAL A 125 13.00 0.80 6.05
N TRP A 126 13.60 -0.10 6.83
CA TRP A 126 15.00 -0.48 6.77
C TRP A 126 15.41 -1.19 5.45
N ALA A 127 14.46 -1.64 4.64
CA ALA A 127 14.66 -2.29 3.34
C ALA A 127 14.38 -1.36 2.14
N ILE A 128 13.92 -0.13 2.36
CA ILE A 128 13.58 0.80 1.26
C ILE A 128 14.85 1.46 0.74
N GLY A 129 15.19 1.23 -0.54
CA GLY A 129 16.32 1.89 -1.21
C GLY A 129 17.72 1.51 -0.68
N THR A 130 17.81 0.60 0.29
CA THR A 130 19.08 0.17 0.91
C THR A 130 19.75 -0.99 0.19
N GLY A 131 19.06 -1.62 -0.76
CA GLY A 131 19.50 -2.88 -1.40
C GLY A 131 19.34 -4.11 -0.50
N LYS A 132 18.97 -3.93 0.78
CA LYS A 132 18.51 -5.01 1.66
C LYS A 132 17.04 -5.29 1.34
N SER A 133 16.65 -6.56 1.37
CA SER A 133 15.24 -6.97 1.35
C SER A 133 14.98 -7.86 2.55
N ALA A 134 13.79 -7.77 3.13
CA ALA A 134 13.31 -8.84 4.00
C ALA A 134 13.34 -10.16 3.22
N THR A 135 13.70 -11.24 3.91
CA THR A 135 13.55 -12.59 3.36
C THR A 135 12.06 -12.88 3.15
N PRO A 136 11.70 -13.79 2.21
CA PRO A 136 10.30 -14.17 2.02
C PRO A 136 9.61 -14.64 3.31
N ALA A 137 10.33 -15.37 4.18
CA ALA A 137 9.81 -15.81 5.46
C ALA A 137 9.52 -14.64 6.43
N GLN A 138 10.39 -13.63 6.47
CA GLN A 138 10.16 -12.43 7.29
C GLN A 138 8.96 -11.63 6.78
N ALA A 139 8.87 -11.41 5.46
CA ALA A 139 7.74 -10.73 4.85
C ALA A 139 6.42 -11.48 5.12
N GLN A 140 6.42 -12.80 4.91
CA GLN A 140 5.27 -13.67 5.19
C GLN A 140 4.82 -13.60 6.65
N ALA A 141 5.73 -13.62 7.61
CA ALA A 141 5.39 -13.55 9.03
C ALA A 141 4.63 -12.25 9.36
N VAL A 142 5.09 -11.11 8.84
CA VAL A 142 4.44 -9.82 9.09
C VAL A 142 3.11 -9.70 8.33
N HIS A 143 3.03 -10.18 7.08
CA HIS A 143 1.77 -10.22 6.33
C HIS A 143 0.71 -11.07 7.02
N LYS A 144 1.10 -12.25 7.50
CA LYS A 144 0.22 -13.10 8.31
C LYS A 144 -0.25 -12.38 9.56
N PHE A 145 0.66 -11.71 10.29
CA PHE A 145 0.30 -10.92 11.47
C PHE A 145 -0.72 -9.82 11.14
N ILE A 146 -0.51 -9.06 10.04
CA ILE A 146 -1.42 -8.01 9.58
C ILE A 146 -2.82 -8.61 9.33
N ARG A 147 -2.88 -9.73 8.60
CA ARG A 147 -4.14 -10.41 8.30
C ARG A 147 -4.83 -10.91 9.56
N ASP A 148 -4.10 -11.60 10.43
CA ASP A 148 -4.60 -12.12 11.71
C ASP A 148 -5.10 -10.99 12.61
N HIS A 149 -4.44 -9.81 12.60
CA HIS A 149 -4.85 -8.65 13.38
C HIS A 149 -6.20 -8.10 12.93
N ILE A 150 -6.43 -7.99 11.62
CA ILE A 150 -7.75 -7.59 11.07
C ILE A 150 -8.79 -8.68 11.33
N ALA A 151 -8.41 -9.96 11.22
CA ALA A 151 -9.30 -11.11 11.40
C ALA A 151 -9.90 -11.19 12.82
N LYS A 152 -9.18 -10.66 13.83
CA LYS A 152 -9.72 -10.53 15.20
C LYS A 152 -10.97 -9.66 15.26
N ALA A 153 -11.10 -8.68 14.36
CA ALA A 153 -12.26 -7.82 14.26
C ALA A 153 -13.29 -8.38 13.26
N ASP A 154 -12.85 -8.82 12.08
CA ASP A 154 -13.70 -9.49 11.09
C ASP A 154 -12.86 -10.38 10.16
N ALA A 155 -13.04 -11.70 10.28
CA ALA A 155 -12.31 -12.68 9.48
C ALA A 155 -12.63 -12.60 7.98
N LYS A 156 -13.88 -12.29 7.60
CA LYS A 156 -14.27 -12.21 6.18
C LYS A 156 -13.61 -11.02 5.51
N ILE A 157 -13.53 -9.89 6.21
CA ILE A 157 -12.78 -8.74 5.72
C ILE A 157 -11.30 -9.10 5.57
N ALA A 158 -10.69 -9.71 6.58
CA ALA A 158 -9.27 -10.06 6.54
C ALA A 158 -8.90 -10.99 5.38
N GLU A 159 -9.78 -11.92 5.02
CA GLU A 159 -9.58 -12.84 3.88
C GLU A 159 -9.52 -12.12 2.53
N GLN A 160 -10.24 -11.02 2.34
CA GLN A 160 -10.28 -10.30 1.06
C GLN A 160 -9.31 -9.12 0.96
N VAL A 161 -8.74 -8.65 2.08
CA VAL A 161 -7.80 -7.53 2.06
C VAL A 161 -6.55 -7.94 1.30
N ILE A 162 -6.16 -7.12 0.33
CA ILE A 162 -4.91 -7.27 -0.41
C ILE A 162 -3.77 -6.71 0.44
N ILE A 163 -2.80 -7.55 0.78
CA ILE A 163 -1.59 -7.16 1.51
C ILE A 163 -0.38 -7.28 0.59
N GLN A 164 0.12 -6.14 0.14
CA GLN A 164 1.28 -6.01 -0.74
C GLN A 164 2.57 -5.88 0.07
N TYR A 165 3.66 -6.42 -0.45
CA TYR A 165 5.00 -6.17 0.09
C TYR A 165 5.62 -4.94 -0.60
N GLY A 166 6.04 -3.96 0.18
CA GLY A 166 6.61 -2.68 -0.29
C GLY A 166 8.12 -2.51 -0.08
N GLY A 167 8.83 -3.58 0.31
CA GLY A 167 10.29 -3.56 0.35
C GLY A 167 10.94 -3.66 -1.04
N SER A 168 12.25 -3.86 -1.09
CA SER A 168 13.00 -3.98 -2.35
C SER A 168 12.62 -5.23 -3.16
N VAL A 169 11.65 -5.11 -4.07
CA VAL A 169 11.22 -6.16 -5.02
C VAL A 169 11.91 -5.99 -6.36
N ASN A 170 12.43 -7.09 -6.90
CA ASN A 170 13.08 -7.15 -8.20
C ASN A 170 12.83 -8.52 -8.86
N ALA A 171 13.30 -8.68 -10.10
CA ALA A 171 13.12 -9.90 -10.87
C ALA A 171 13.69 -11.16 -10.19
N SER A 172 14.74 -11.04 -9.37
CA SER A 172 15.38 -12.18 -8.73
C SER A 172 14.68 -12.68 -7.46
N ASN A 173 13.87 -11.85 -6.78
CA ASN A 173 13.19 -12.24 -5.53
C ASN A 173 11.66 -12.28 -5.64
N ALA A 174 11.07 -11.73 -6.71
CA ALA A 174 9.63 -11.64 -6.87
C ALA A 174 8.92 -13.02 -6.79
N ALA A 175 9.46 -14.05 -7.45
CA ALA A 175 8.84 -15.37 -7.45
C ALA A 175 8.74 -16.00 -6.04
N GLU A 176 9.81 -15.91 -5.25
CA GLU A 176 9.83 -16.48 -3.90
C GLU A 176 8.95 -15.68 -2.92
N LEU A 177 8.87 -14.36 -3.09
CA LEU A 177 7.96 -13.50 -2.33
C LEU A 177 6.50 -13.82 -2.65
N PHE A 178 6.14 -13.92 -3.93
CA PHE A 178 4.74 -14.15 -4.33
C PHE A 178 4.26 -15.58 -4.12
N ALA A 179 5.16 -16.53 -3.89
CA ALA A 179 4.83 -17.88 -3.44
C ALA A 179 4.37 -17.92 -1.98
N GLN A 180 4.58 -16.85 -1.20
CA GLN A 180 4.12 -16.80 0.19
C GLN A 180 2.59 -16.59 0.25
N PRO A 181 1.87 -17.29 1.14
CA PRO A 181 0.41 -17.35 1.12
C PRO A 181 -0.28 -16.02 1.44
N ASP A 182 0.30 -15.18 2.30
CA ASP A 182 -0.29 -13.90 2.70
C ASP A 182 0.26 -12.70 1.94
N ILE A 183 1.16 -12.92 0.96
CA ILE A 183 1.69 -11.88 0.08
C ILE A 183 0.86 -11.83 -1.21
N ASP A 184 0.11 -10.74 -1.39
CA ASP A 184 -0.87 -10.60 -2.47
C ASP A 184 -0.37 -9.77 -3.66
N GLY A 185 0.89 -9.31 -3.60
CA GLY A 185 1.51 -8.50 -4.63
C GLY A 185 2.60 -7.61 -4.05
N ALA A 186 2.95 -6.55 -4.79
CA ALA A 186 4.00 -5.63 -4.38
C ALA A 186 3.66 -4.17 -4.67
N LEU A 187 4.13 -3.29 -3.78
CA LEU A 187 4.25 -1.86 -4.04
C LEU A 187 5.70 -1.58 -4.49
N VAL A 188 5.89 -1.43 -5.81
CA VAL A 188 7.23 -1.41 -6.41
C VAL A 188 7.73 0.03 -6.59
N GLY A 189 8.82 0.37 -5.90
CA GLY A 189 9.52 1.65 -6.04
C GLY A 189 10.34 1.74 -7.33
N GLY A 190 11.68 1.82 -7.22
CA GLY A 190 12.57 2.14 -8.35
C GLY A 190 12.48 1.20 -9.57
N ALA A 191 12.14 -0.08 -9.38
CA ALA A 191 11.99 -1.03 -10.48
C ALA A 191 10.76 -0.71 -11.38
N SER A 192 9.78 0.05 -10.90
CA SER A 192 8.61 0.48 -11.70
C SER A 192 8.98 1.44 -12.84
N LEU A 193 10.13 2.12 -12.75
CA LEU A 193 10.58 3.08 -13.76
C LEU A 193 11.16 2.42 -15.01
N LYS A 194 11.32 1.09 -15.00
CA LYS A 194 11.83 0.28 -16.11
C LYS A 194 10.75 -0.72 -16.51
N ALA A 195 10.09 -0.47 -17.63
CA ALA A 195 8.89 -1.23 -18.03
C ALA A 195 9.14 -2.74 -18.18
N ASP A 196 10.32 -3.13 -18.68
CA ASP A 196 10.77 -4.52 -18.79
C ASP A 196 10.94 -5.17 -17.40
N ALA A 197 11.62 -4.50 -16.47
CA ALA A 197 11.80 -4.99 -15.10
C ALA A 197 10.46 -5.09 -14.36
N PHE A 198 9.60 -4.09 -14.51
CA PHE A 198 8.28 -4.08 -13.88
C PHE A 198 7.38 -5.19 -14.43
N ALA A 199 7.38 -5.42 -15.74
CA ALA A 199 6.61 -6.51 -16.37
C ALA A 199 7.05 -7.89 -15.88
N VAL A 200 8.33 -8.11 -15.58
CA VAL A 200 8.81 -9.37 -14.98
C VAL A 200 8.21 -9.59 -13.59
N ILE A 201 8.15 -8.54 -12.76
CA ILE A 201 7.54 -8.63 -11.43
C ILE A 201 6.04 -8.94 -11.54
N VAL A 202 5.32 -8.27 -12.45
CA VAL A 202 3.89 -8.53 -12.70
C VAL A 202 3.65 -9.98 -13.13
N LYS A 203 4.45 -10.51 -14.06
CA LYS A 203 4.33 -11.92 -14.51
C LYS A 203 4.67 -12.93 -13.43
N ALA A 204 5.62 -12.61 -12.54
CA ALA A 204 5.92 -13.48 -11.41
C ALA A 204 4.71 -13.59 -10.46
N ALA A 205 3.98 -12.49 -10.23
CA ALA A 205 2.76 -12.50 -9.43
C ALA A 205 1.64 -13.30 -10.12
N GLU A 206 1.45 -13.09 -11.43
CA GLU A 206 0.48 -13.86 -12.22
C GLU A 206 0.74 -15.36 -12.14
N ALA A 207 1.99 -15.79 -12.38
CA ALA A 207 2.36 -17.20 -12.34
C ALA A 207 2.16 -17.83 -10.94
N ALA A 208 2.50 -17.09 -9.88
CA ALA A 208 2.36 -17.59 -8.50
C ALA A 208 0.90 -17.76 -8.07
N LYS A 209 -0.03 -16.95 -8.59
CA LYS A 209 -1.45 -16.99 -8.21
C LYS A 209 -2.31 -17.87 -9.13
N GLN A 210 -1.74 -18.40 -10.22
CA GLN A 210 -2.36 -19.42 -11.08
C GLN A 210 -1.98 -20.86 -10.68
N ALA A 211 -0.96 -21.03 -9.83
CA ALA A 211 -0.46 -22.32 -9.35
C ALA A 211 -1.30 -22.87 -8.19
#